data_AF-A0A841BRV7-F1
#
_entry.id   AF-A0A841BRV7-F1
#
_cell.length_a   1.000
_cell.length_b   1.000
_cell.length_c   1.000
_cell.angle_alpha   90.00
_cell.angle_beta   90.00
_cell.angle_gamma   90.00
#
_symmetry.space_group_name_H-M   'P 1'
#
loop_
_entity.id
_entity.type
_entity.pdbx_description
1 polymer ?
#
loop_
_entity_poly.entity_id
_entity_poly.type
_entity_poly.pdbx_seq_one_letter_code
_entity_poly.pdbx_strand_id
1 'polypeptide(L)' 'MTDQAPVLRTCGFCRGTGERNDIDCMACHGAGLVWVPVPDAGLEDDDWLPQNQQEQP' A
#
# COMPACT_ATOMS: atom_id res chain seq x y z
N MET A 1 -4.96 -14.79 11.12
CA MET A 1 -5.13 -13.37 11.54
C MET A 1 -3.94 -12.66 10.96
N THR A 2 -4.10 -12.00 9.82
CA THR A 2 -2.98 -11.38 9.10
C THR A 2 -2.44 -10.23 9.96
N ASP A 3 -1.21 -10.34 10.44
CA ASP A 3 -0.52 -9.37 11.32
C ASP A 3 -0.05 -8.13 10.55
N GLN A 4 -0.87 -7.63 9.63
CA GLN A 4 -0.44 -6.57 8.76
C GLN A 4 -0.61 -5.21 9.45
N ALA A 5 0.40 -4.81 10.22
CA ALA A 5 0.46 -3.49 10.83
C ALA A 5 0.45 -2.39 9.75
N PRO A 6 -0.24 -1.25 9.98
CA PRO A 6 -0.21 -0.12 9.06
C PRO A 6 1.22 0.39 8.90
N VAL A 7 1.57 0.87 7.70
CA VAL A 7 2.90 1.43 7.41
C VAL A 7 2.86 2.95 7.38
N LEU A 8 3.88 3.57 7.96
CA LEU A 8 4.03 5.02 7.91
C LEU A 8 4.63 5.43 6.56
N ARG A 9 3.99 6.37 5.87
CA ARG A 9 4.43 6.90 4.57
C ARG A 9 4.41 8.42 4.55
N THR A 10 5.28 9.00 3.72
CA THR A 10 5.29 10.45 3.46
C THR A 10 3.96 10.90 2.89
N CYS A 11 3.39 11.97 3.46
CA CYS A 11 2.16 12.55 2.96
C CYS A 11 2.37 13.07 1.53
N GLY A 12 1.62 12.54 0.57
CA GLY A 12 1.72 12.94 -0.84
C GLY A 12 1.26 14.37 -1.13
N PHE A 13 0.39 14.94 -0.27
CA PHE A 13 -0.18 16.28 -0.48
C PHE A 13 0.80 17.40 -0.13
N CYS A 14 1.50 17.29 0.99
CA CYS A 14 2.52 18.25 1.42
C CYS A 14 3.95 17.78 1.13
N ARG A 15 4.14 16.56 0.61
CA ARG A 15 5.44 15.94 0.34
C ARG A 15 6.36 15.87 1.57
N GLY A 16 5.79 15.64 2.75
CA GLY A 16 6.56 15.52 4.00
C GLY A 16 6.81 16.81 4.76
N THR A 17 6.41 17.97 4.23
CA THR A 17 6.65 19.27 4.91
C THR A 17 5.72 19.53 6.09
N GLY A 18 4.56 18.88 6.15
CA GLY A 18 3.51 19.16 7.13
C GLY A 18 2.63 20.36 6.79
N GLU A 19 3.02 21.18 5.81
CA GLU A 19 2.37 22.46 5.50
C GLU A 19 2.00 22.56 4.01
N ARG A 20 0.96 23.33 3.69
CA ARG A 20 0.60 23.67 2.32
C ARG A 20 -0.05 25.06 2.26
N ASN A 21 0.54 25.99 1.51
CA ASN A 21 0.09 27.39 1.43
C ASN A 21 0.04 28.07 2.81
N ASP A 22 1.11 27.92 3.58
CA ASP A 22 1.29 28.56 4.90
C ASP A 22 0.22 28.15 5.94
N ILE A 23 -0.47 27.04 5.70
CA ILE A 23 -1.39 26.40 6.65
C ILE A 23 -1.04 24.93 6.82
N ASP A 24 -1.39 24.37 7.97
CA ASP A 24 -1.21 22.93 8.23
C ASP A 24 -1.86 22.09 7.14
N CYS A 25 -1.13 21.08 6.68
CA CYS A 25 -1.63 20.18 5.66
C CYS A 25 -2.79 19.35 6.23
N MET A 26 -4.02 19.64 5.82
CA MET A 26 -5.23 18.95 6.30
C MET A 26 -5.22 17.43 6.05
N ALA A 27 -4.42 16.92 5.11
CA ALA A 27 -4.33 15.49 4.83
C ALA A 27 -3.51 14.71 5.89
N CYS A 28 -2.53 15.36 6.52
CA CYS A 28 -1.68 14.76 7.56
C CYS A 28 -1.72 15.52 8.89
N HIS A 29 -2.54 16.56 8.98
CA HIS A 29 -2.72 17.40 10.17
C HIS A 29 -1.40 17.97 10.71
N GLY A 30 -0.54 18.47 9.83
CA GLY A 30 0.76 19.04 10.22
C GLY A 30 1.90 18.01 10.37
N ALA A 31 1.62 16.71 10.37
CA ALA A 31 2.63 15.69 10.68
C ALA A 31 3.64 15.41 9.55
N GLY A 32 3.27 15.67 8.29
CA GLY A 32 4.06 15.31 7.11
C GLY A 32 4.04 13.82 6.75
N LEU A 33 3.46 12.96 7.60
CA LEU A 33 3.40 11.51 7.45
C LEU A 33 1.96 11.01 7.65
N VAL A 34 1.61 9.90 7.00
CA VAL A 34 0.30 9.23 7.12
C VAL A 34 0.46 7.73 7.29
N TRP A 35 -0.39 7.12 8.13
CA TRP A 35 -0.49 5.67 8.25
C TRP A 35 -1.34 5.13 7.11
N VAL A 36 -0.76 4.25 6.30
CA VAL A 36 -1.45 3.61 5.17
C VAL A 36 -1.68 2.16 5.55
N PRO A 37 -2.92 1.65 5.44
CA PRO A 37 -3.15 0.22 5.56
C PRO A 37 -2.35 -0.46 4.46
N VAL A 38 -1.58 -1.49 4.83
CA VAL A 38 -0.93 -2.31 3.81
C VAL A 38 -2.07 -2.95 3.03
N PRO A 39 -2.17 -2.73 1.70
CA PRO A 39 -3.10 -3.54 0.92
C PRO A 39 -2.70 -4.98 1.18
N ASP A 40 -3.63 -5.84 1.63
CA ASP A 40 -3.43 -7.27 1.53
C ASP A 40 -2.94 -7.48 0.10
N ALA A 41 -1.65 -7.79 -0.03
CA ALA A 41 -1.09 -8.19 -1.29
C ALA A 41 -1.81 -9.49 -1.55
N GLY A 42 -2.95 -9.39 -2.22
CA GLY A 42 -3.59 -10.50 -2.87
C GLY A 42 -2.46 -11.16 -3.61
N LEU A 43 -2.08 -12.34 -3.13
CA LEU A 43 -1.39 -13.31 -3.93
C LEU A 43 -2.19 -13.28 -5.22
N GLU A 44 -1.59 -12.68 -6.25
CA GLU A 44 -2.10 -12.76 -7.58
C GLU A 44 -2.39 -14.24 -7.76
N ASP A 45 -3.62 -14.57 -8.16
CA ASP A 45 -4.01 -15.92 -8.57
C ASP A 45 -3.26 -16.21 -9.89
N ASP A 46 -1.93 -16.17 -9.84
CA ASP A 46 -0.98 -16.68 -10.81
C ASP A 46 -0.72 -18.15 -10.43
N ASP A 47 -1.81 -18.90 -10.29
CA ASP A 47 -1.82 -20.36 -10.38
C ASP A 47 -2.54 -20.73 -11.69
N TRP A 48 -2.15 -20.09 -12.81
CA TRP A 48 -2.20 -20.80 -14.09
C TRP A 48 -0.80 -21.37 -14.35
N LEU A 49 -0.48 -22.43 -13.62
CA LEU A 49 0.52 -23.38 -14.08
C LEU A 49 0.02 -23.94 -15.43
N PRO A 50 0.71 -23.73 -16.57
CA PRO A 50 0.37 -24.47 -17.77
C PRO A 50 0.56 -25.96 -17.44
N GLN A 51 -0.55 -26.69 -17.44
CA GLN A 51 -0.56 -28.11 -17.09
C GLN A 51 0.24 -28.85 -18.17
N ASN A 52 1.51 -29.07 -17.87
CA ASN A 52 2.41 -29.84 -18.70
C ASN A 52 1.81 -31.24 -18.88
N GLN A 53 1.24 -31.48 -20.05
CA GLN A 53 1.45 -32.65 -20.89
C GLN A 53 1.68 -33.98 -20.17
N GLN A 54 0.68 -34.47 -19.44
CA GLN A 54 0.66 -35.85 -19.01
C GLN A 54 -0.65 -36.50 -19.43
N GLU A 55 -0.46 -37.60 -20.17
CA GLU A 55 -1.34 -38.73 -20.50
C GLU A 55 -2.69 -38.47 -21.18
N GLN A 56 -2.85 -38.94 -22.42
CA GLN A 56 -3.96 -39.83 -22.79
C GLN A 56 -3.46 -40.89 -23.82
N PRO A 57 -3.89 -42.16 -23.68
CA PRO A 57 -3.37 -43.33 -24.42
C PRO A 57 -3.77 -43.42 -25.90
#